data_AF-A0A5E4B2Q7-F1
#
_entry.id   AF-A0A5E4B2Q7-F1
#
_cell.length_a   1.000
_cell.length_b   1.000
_cell.length_c   1.000
_cell.angle_alpha   90.00
_cell.angle_beta   90.00
_cell.angle_gamma   90.00
#
_symmetry.space_group_name_H-M   'P 1'
#
loop_
_entity.id
_entity.type
_entity.pdbx_description
1 polymer ?
#
loop_
_entity_poly.entity_id
_entity_poly.type
_entity_poly.pdbx_seq_one_letter_code
_entity_poly.pdbx_strand_id
1 'polypeptide(L)'
;MDVLKHKSFLEELLFWTIKYEFPQKMVTFLLNMLPDQEYKVAFTKTFVQHYAFIMKTLKKSHESDTMSNRIVHISVQLFSNEELARQVTEECQLLDIMVTVLLYMMESCLIKSELQDEENSYMWW
;
A
#
# COMPACT_ATOMS: atom_id res chain seq x y z
N MET A 1 5.73 -11.23 12.66
CA MET A 1 4.59 -10.50 12.08
C MET A 1 4.17 -9.45 13.09
N ASP A 2 4.67 -8.22 12.93
CA ASP A 2 4.31 -7.11 13.79
C ASP A 2 2.81 -6.82 13.69
N VAL A 3 2.13 -6.91 14.82
CA VAL A 3 0.73 -6.53 14.98
C VAL A 3 0.70 -5.00 14.92
N LEU A 4 0.02 -4.43 13.91
CA LEU A 4 -0.26 -2.99 13.87
C LEU A 4 -0.97 -2.59 15.18
N LYS A 5 -0.26 -1.91 16.08
CA LYS A 5 -0.83 -1.34 17.31
C LYS A 5 -1.34 0.05 16.98
N HIS A 6 -2.61 0.17 16.61
CA HIS A 6 -3.26 1.47 16.44
C HIS A 6 -3.31 2.18 17.80
N LYS A 7 -2.70 3.36 17.90
CA LYS A 7 -2.68 4.21 19.10
C LYS A 7 -3.56 5.45 18.95
N SER A 8 -4.00 5.74 17.72
CA SER A 8 -4.77 6.91 17.34
C SER A 8 -5.99 6.55 16.51
N PHE A 9 -7.04 7.37 16.59
CA PHE A 9 -8.24 7.22 15.76
C PHE A 9 -7.92 7.28 14.26
N LEU A 10 -6.89 8.03 13.87
CA LEU A 10 -6.43 8.14 12.49
C LEU A 10 -5.94 6.81 11.93
N GLU A 11 -5.21 6.03 12.72
CA GLU A 11 -4.74 4.70 12.32
C GLU A 11 -5.91 3.74 12.09
N GLU A 12 -6.89 3.73 12.98
CA GLU A 12 -8.10 2.91 12.80
C GLU A 12 -8.91 3.37 11.58
N LEU A 13 -9.10 4.68 11.43
CA LEU A 13 -9.84 5.24 10.30
C LEU A 13 -9.16 4.90 8.97
N LEU A 14 -7.83 4.97 8.90
CA LEU A 14 -7.07 4.56 7.73
C LEU A 14 -7.15 3.05 7.50
N PHE A 15 -7.04 2.23 8.55
CA PHE A 15 -7.22 0.79 8.45
C PHE A 15 -8.58 0.42 7.83
N TRP A 16 -9.67 1.03 8.31
CA TRP A 16 -11.01 0.82 7.74
C TRP A 16 -11.11 1.35 6.31
N THR A 17 -10.50 2.50 6.02
CA THR A 17 -10.43 3.05 4.66
C THR A 17 -9.76 2.06 3.71
N ILE A 18 -8.67 1.41 4.12
CA ILE A 18 -7.98 0.39 3.33
C ILE A 18 -8.84 -0.87 3.19
N LYS A 19 -9.46 -1.33 4.28
CA LYS A 19 -10.29 -2.55 4.30
C LYS A 19 -11.53 -2.44 3.40
N TYR A 20 -12.09 -1.24 3.27
CA TYR A 20 -13.22 -0.94 2.40
C TYR A 20 -12.79 -0.35 1.04
N GLU A 21 -11.54 -0.55 0.63
CA GLU A 21 -11.05 -0.19 -0.72
C GLU A 21 -11.19 1.31 -1.04
N PHE A 22 -10.79 2.15 -0.09
CA PHE A 22 -10.77 3.61 -0.19
C PHE A 22 -12.13 4.20 -0.58
N PRO A 23 -13.17 4.09 0.28
CA PRO A 23 -14.48 4.65 -0.01
C PRO A 23 -14.39 6.17 -0.11
N GLN A 24 -14.97 6.73 -1.18
CA GLN A 24 -14.80 8.14 -1.54
C GLN A 24 -15.12 9.11 -0.38
N LYS A 25 -16.19 8.85 0.39
CA LYS A 25 -16.56 9.70 1.54
C LYS A 25 -15.47 9.76 2.62
N MET A 26 -14.82 8.63 2.90
CA MET A 26 -13.72 8.56 3.87
C MET A 26 -12.47 9.24 3.34
N VAL A 27 -12.14 9.00 2.07
CA VAL A 27 -11.02 9.66 1.40
C VAL A 27 -11.20 11.17 1.41
N THR A 28 -12.35 11.68 0.98
CA THR A 28 -12.66 13.11 1.00
C THR A 28 -12.57 13.69 2.43
N PHE A 29 -13.09 12.98 3.42
CA PHE A 29 -12.99 13.41 4.82
C PHE A 29 -11.54 13.52 5.30
N LEU A 30 -10.73 12.49 5.06
CA LEU A 30 -9.31 12.47 5.41
C LEU A 30 -8.52 13.58 4.71
N LEU A 31 -8.84 13.85 3.44
CA LEU A 31 -8.16 14.88 2.63
C LEU A 31 -8.56 16.30 2.99
N ASN A 32 -9.82 16.52 3.40
CA ASN A 32 -10.29 17.84 3.83
C ASN A 32 -9.60 18.35 5.11
N MET A 33 -9.00 17.45 5.88
CA MET A 33 -8.23 17.80 7.08
C MET A 33 -6.75 18.13 6.79
N LEU A 34 -6.28 17.98 5.54
CA LEU A 34 -4.90 18.30 5.14
C LEU A 34 -4.42 19.75 5.36
N PRO A 35 -5.27 20.78 5.45
CA PRO A 35 -4.81 22.12 5.82
C PRO A 35 -4.16 22.18 7.21
N ASP A 36 -4.45 21.22 8.09
CA ASP A 36 -3.76 21.05 9.36
C ASP A 36 -2.43 20.31 9.14
N GLN A 37 -1.32 21.01 9.41
CA GLN A 37 0.02 20.51 9.10
C GLN A 37 0.43 19.33 9.99
N GLU A 38 0.04 19.32 11.26
CA GLU A 38 0.36 18.24 12.20
C GLU A 38 -0.38 16.96 11.80
N TYR A 39 -1.66 17.09 11.45
CA TYR A 39 -2.47 16.03 10.89
C TYR A 39 -1.88 15.52 9.57
N LYS A 40 -1.49 16.41 8.65
CA LYS A 40 -0.89 16.01 7.37
C LYS A 40 0.37 15.16 7.59
N VAL A 41 1.24 15.56 8.51
CA VAL A 41 2.44 14.78 8.86
C VAL A 41 2.06 13.41 9.43
N ALA A 42 1.14 13.37 10.41
CA ALA A 42 0.70 12.13 11.04
C ALA A 42 0.02 11.18 10.04
N PHE A 43 -0.81 11.72 9.14
CA PHE A 43 -1.52 10.96 8.13
C PHE A 43 -0.57 10.39 7.10
N THR A 44 0.40 11.16 6.60
CA THR A 44 1.41 10.66 5.66
C THR A 44 2.26 9.54 6.28
N LYS A 45 2.73 9.70 7.52
CA LYS A 45 3.49 8.64 8.21
C LYS A 45 2.67 7.37 8.38
N THR A 46 1.42 7.51 8.83
CA THR A 46 0.50 6.38 9.01
C THR A 46 0.20 5.67 7.69
N PHE A 47 0.01 6.44 6.61
CA PHE A 47 -0.24 5.92 5.27
C PHE A 47 0.92 5.09 4.74
N VAL A 48 2.15 5.55 4.94
CA VAL A 48 3.36 4.80 4.55
C VAL A 48 3.54 3.53 5.37
N GLN A 49 3.31 3.57 6.67
CA GLN A 49 3.36 2.37 7.51
C GLN A 49 2.35 1.30 7.07
N HIS A 50 1.19 1.73 6.57
CA HIS A 50 0.14 0.83 6.09
C HIS A 50 0.29 0.45 4.61
N TYR A 51 1.33 0.92 3.91
CA TYR A 51 1.50 0.68 2.47
C TYR A 51 1.59 -0.82 2.13
N ALA A 52 2.22 -1.62 2.99
CA ALA A 52 2.25 -3.07 2.87
C ALA A 52 0.84 -3.71 2.94
N PHE A 53 -0.07 -3.15 3.76
CA PHE A 53 -1.46 -3.61 3.84
C PHE A 53 -2.27 -3.15 2.64
N ILE A 54 -2.07 -1.90 2.20
CA ILE A 54 -2.68 -1.36 0.97
C ILE A 54 -2.40 -2.30 -0.20
N MET A 55 -1.14 -2.73 -0.37
CA MET A 55 -0.80 -3.61 -1.49
C MET A 55 -1.38 -5.02 -1.36
N LYS A 56 -1.42 -5.58 -0.15
CA LYS A 56 -2.08 -6.87 0.09
C LYS A 56 -3.57 -6.82 -0.26
N THR A 57 -4.25 -5.71 0.04
CA THR A 57 -5.64 -5.51 -0.33
C THR A 57 -5.80 -5.28 -1.83
N LEU A 58 -4.92 -4.48 -2.45
CA LEU A 58 -4.92 -4.24 -3.89
C LEU A 58 -4.87 -5.53 -4.70
N LYS A 59 -4.04 -6.50 -4.27
CA LYS A 59 -3.94 -7.82 -4.91
C LYS A 59 -5.20 -8.68 -4.80
N LYS A 60 -6.03 -8.45 -3.78
CA LYS A 60 -7.27 -9.20 -3.55
C LYS A 60 -8.49 -8.51 -4.15
N SER A 61 -8.35 -7.24 -4.52
CA SER A 61 -9.42 -6.43 -5.06
C SER A 61 -9.83 -6.89 -6.44
N HIS A 62 -11.13 -6.93 -6.69
CA HIS A 62 -11.71 -7.17 -8.02
C HIS A 62 -11.68 -5.90 -8.90
N GLU A 63 -11.51 -4.72 -8.29
CA GLU A 63 -11.45 -3.40 -8.96
C GLU A 63 -10.07 -2.75 -8.74
N SER A 64 -9.00 -3.52 -8.98
CA SER A 64 -7.62 -3.12 -8.69
C SER A 64 -7.20 -1.83 -9.41
N ASP A 65 -7.66 -1.58 -10.63
CA ASP A 65 -7.34 -0.36 -11.38
C ASP A 65 -7.92 0.89 -10.72
N THR A 66 -9.19 0.84 -10.32
CA THR A 66 -9.87 1.95 -9.64
C THR A 66 -9.25 2.22 -8.27
N MET A 67 -8.95 1.17 -7.52
CA MET A 67 -8.29 1.30 -6.22
C MET A 67 -6.87 1.86 -6.35
N SER A 68 -6.08 1.39 -7.33
CA SER A 68 -4.74 1.89 -7.62
C SER A 68 -4.75 3.39 -7.95
N ASN A 69 -5.66 3.83 -8.82
CA ASN A 69 -5.81 5.25 -9.16
C ASN A 69 -6.10 6.13 -7.93
N ARG A 70 -6.94 5.65 -6.99
CA ARG A 70 -7.21 6.37 -5.73
C ARG A 70 -5.98 6.45 -4.84
N ILE A 71 -5.22 5.37 -4.72
CA ILE A 71 -3.97 5.34 -3.92
C ILE A 71 -2.95 6.32 -4.49
N VAL A 72 -2.76 6.33 -5.81
CA VAL A 72 -1.85 7.27 -6.49
C VAL A 72 -2.29 8.71 -6.22
N HIS A 73 -3.58 9.01 -6.36
CA HIS A 73 -4.10 10.36 -6.11
C HIS A 73 -3.85 10.83 -4.66
N ILE A 74 -4.15 9.98 -3.67
CA ILE A 74 -3.90 10.28 -2.25
C ILE A 74 -2.40 10.50 -2.02
N SER A 75 -1.56 9.64 -2.60
CA SER A 75 -0.10 9.73 -2.46
C SER A 75 0.44 11.07 -2.98
N VAL A 76 0.00 11.50 -4.18
CA VAL A 76 0.39 12.80 -4.75
C VAL A 76 -0.06 13.96 -3.84
N GLN A 77 -1.23 13.87 -3.20
CA GLN A 77 -1.70 14.90 -2.28
C GLN A 77 -0.87 14.94 -0.98
N LEU A 78 -0.47 13.79 -0.45
CA LEU A 78 0.33 13.70 0.77
C LEU A 78 1.77 14.16 0.56
N PHE A 79 2.39 13.73 -0.53
CA PHE A 79 3.78 14.05 -0.89
C PHE A 79 3.92 15.36 -1.67
N SER A 80 2.88 16.19 -1.72
CA SER A 80 2.92 17.52 -2.34
C SER A 80 3.86 18.52 -1.64
N ASN A 81 4.36 18.17 -0.44
CA ASN A 81 5.35 18.96 0.30
C ASN A 81 6.70 18.20 0.30
N GLU A 82 7.74 18.84 -0.23
CA GLU A 82 9.09 18.27 -0.35
C GLU A 82 9.70 17.89 0.99
N GLU A 83 9.61 18.76 2.00
CA GLU A 83 10.17 18.51 3.34
C GLU A 83 9.52 17.28 3.97
N LEU A 84 8.20 17.16 3.85
CA LEU A 84 7.47 15.99 4.35
C LEU A 84 7.83 14.72 3.58
N ALA A 85 7.95 14.79 2.26
CA ALA A 85 8.35 13.65 1.44
C ALA A 85 9.76 13.17 1.80
N ARG A 86 10.68 14.11 2.01
CA ARG A 86 12.04 13.82 2.47
C ARG A 86 12.03 13.19 3.87
N GLN A 87 11.30 13.78 4.81
CA GLN A 87 11.20 13.27 6.18
C GLN A 87 10.67 11.84 6.20
N VAL A 88 9.62 11.54 5.44
CA VAL A 88 9.03 10.20 5.39
C VAL A 88 9.95 9.20 4.68
N THR A 89 10.74 9.67 3.71
CA THR A 89 11.78 8.86 3.07
C THR A 89 12.87 8.45 4.05
N GLU A 90 13.36 9.39 4.86
CA GLU A 90 14.44 9.17 5.83
C GLU A 90 13.94 8.44 7.09
N GLU A 91 12.80 8.83 7.67
CA GLU A 91 12.29 8.30 8.95
C GLU A 91 11.45 7.03 8.82
N CYS A 92 10.72 6.86 7.72
CA CYS A 92 9.83 5.70 7.52
C CYS A 92 10.37 4.70 6.50
N GLN A 93 11.62 4.87 6.04
CA GLN A 93 12.26 4.02 5.04
C GLN A 93 11.39 3.81 3.79
N LEU A 94 10.73 4.88 3.32
CA LEU A 94 9.76 4.83 2.24
C LEU A 94 10.26 4.05 1.01
N LEU A 95 11.53 4.26 0.63
CA LEU A 95 12.14 3.58 -0.51
C LEU A 95 12.22 2.06 -0.31
N ASP A 96 12.61 1.61 0.88
CA ASP A 96 12.69 0.18 1.22
C ASP A 96 11.30 -0.47 1.18
N ILE A 97 10.30 0.23 1.73
CA ILE A 97 8.90 -0.21 1.68
C ILE A 97 8.43 -0.31 0.23
N MET A 98 8.70 0.70 -0.61
CA MET A 98 8.30 0.70 -2.02
C MET A 98 8.95 -0.45 -2.79
N VAL A 99 10.26 -0.68 -2.60
CA VAL A 99 10.98 -1.78 -3.26
C VAL A 99 10.46 -3.14 -2.80
N THR A 100 10.28 -3.34 -1.49
CA THR A 100 9.74 -4.58 -0.92
C THR A 100 8.33 -4.87 -1.45
N VAL A 101 7.49 -3.84 -1.52
CA VAL A 101 6.12 -3.94 -2.00
C VAL A 101 6.09 -4.26 -3.49
N LEU A 102 6.94 -3.64 -4.31
CA LEU A 102 7.08 -3.96 -5.73
C LEU A 102 7.57 -5.38 -5.95
N LEU A 103 8.59 -5.82 -5.20
CA LEU A 103 9.10 -7.18 -5.27
C LEU A 103 7.98 -8.20 -4.98
N TYR A 104 7.19 -7.96 -3.93
CA TYR A 104 6.06 -8.83 -3.56
C TYR A 104 4.95 -8.87 -4.63
N MET A 105 4.71 -7.76 -5.35
CA MET A 105 3.81 -7.78 -6.50
C MET A 105 4.39 -8.61 -7.65
N MET A 106 5.67 -8.43 -7.96
CA MET A 106 6.36 -9.14 -9.05
C MET A 106 6.42 -10.65 -8.80
N GLU A 107 6.71 -11.09 -7.58
CA GLU A 107 6.65 -12.50 -7.17
C GLU A 107 5.30 -13.16 -7.44
N SER A 108 4.24 -12.35 -7.53
CA SER A 108 2.88 -12.85 -7.75
C SER A 108 2.47 -12.85 -9.22
N CYS A 109 3.21 -12.11 -10.04
CA CYS A 109 3.14 -12.18 -11.50
C CYS A 109 4.10 -13.24 -12.07
N LEU A 110 4.96 -13.83 -11.24
CA LEU A 110 5.82 -14.95 -11.61
C LEU A 110 4.96 -16.17 -11.95
N ILE A 111 4.72 -16.36 -13.24
CA ILE A 111 4.08 -17.55 -13.79
C ILE A 111 5.07 -18.70 -13.65
N LYS A 112 4.65 -19.78 -13.00
CA LYS A 112 5.44 -21.02 -12.95
C LYS A 112 5.67 -21.50 -14.39
N SER A 113 6.91 -21.62 -14.82
CA SER A 113 7.21 -22.08 -16.18
C SER A 113 6.72 -23.52 -16.36
N GLU A 114 5.91 -23.78 -17.38
CA GLU A 114 5.44 -25.13 -17.73
C GLU A 114 6.58 -26.07 -18.20
N LEU A 115 7.79 -25.54 -18.44
CA LEU A 115 8.97 -26.30 -18.87
C LEU A 115 9.67 -27.06 -17.73
N GLN A 116 9.16 -26.99 -16.50
CA GLN A 116 9.77 -27.61 -15.31
C GLN A 116 9.09 -28.91 -14.86
N ASP A 117 8.14 -29.44 -15.64
CA ASP A 117 7.48 -30.74 -15.41
C ASP A 117 7.95 -31.83 -16.42
N GLU A 118 9.23 -31.80 -16.83
CA GLU A 118 9.84 -32.89 -17.62
C GLU A 118 10.37 -34.07 -16.75
N GLU A 119 9.77 -34.33 -15.58
CA GLU A 119 10.11 -35.50 -14.75
C GLU A 119 9.11 -36.66 -14.88
N ASN A 120 8.30 -36.69 -15.96
CA ASN A 120 7.38 -37.80 -16.23
C ASN A 120 7.60 -38.49 -17.60
N SER A 121 8.74 -38.26 -18.26
CA SER A 121 9.07 -38.84 -19.57
C SER A 121 9.84 -40.17 -19.52
N TYR A 122 9.67 -40.97 -18.45
CA TYR A 122 10.32 -42.29 -18.32
C TYR A 122 9.36 -43.47 -18.11
N MET A 123 8.05 -43.30 -18.31
CA MET A 123 7.07 -44.39 -18.16
C MET A 123 6.50 -44.85 -19.51
N TRP A 124 7.39 -45.25 -20.42
CA TRP A 124 7.06 -45.96 -21.68
C TRP A 124 7.73 -47.34 -21.78
N TRP A 125 7.92 -48.04 -20.66
CA TRP A 125 8.22 -49.48 -20.63
C TRP A 125 7.11 -50.22 -19.89
#